data_AF-N1U2Q0-F1
#
_entry.id   AF-N1U2Q0-F1
#
_cell.length_a   1.000
_cell.length_b   1.000
_cell.length_c   1.000
_cell.angle_alpha   90.00
_cell.angle_beta   90.00
_cell.angle_gamma   90.00
#
_symmetry.space_group_name_H-M   'P 1'
#
loop_
_entity.id
_entity.type
_entity.pdbx_description
1 polymer ?
#
loop_
_entity_poly.entity_id
_entity_poly.type
_entity_poly.pdbx_seq_one_letter_code
_entity_poly.pdbx_strand_id
1 'polypeptide(L)'
;MSKQSIESIRKKGETLTYYARMGIMIMMLLSLASSFKALQTQVRVIHTCGALTMLIYSILGFILYKKYEIKNWVHDLFIILDSLTLSMTIFLDSMVSAEIIAPVLKNAILYSVYYFIIAYSGLLGKPKFVLITGLISSIGYAIALTNAVFHGLQFSEDNVINMQPGYIKLSAEITKVVFMMGVSFILYRLMKLFDDLYQEATSYFQENKQFLNKLEDNRKVIHSSAETLEISVTDFSEFTSLTSAKMESQAASLEEVNAVIESLSNASEKNVDSIRIQNENLIELNQKSQV
;
A
#
# COMPACT_ATOMS: atom_id res chain seq x y z
N MET A 1 4.73 2.66 -3.67
CA MET A 1 5.13 3.04 -2.30
C MET A 1 6.14 2.03 -1.78
N SER A 2 7.30 2.47 -1.26
CA SER A 2 8.35 1.56 -0.75
C SER A 2 7.99 1.04 0.65
N LYS A 3 8.60 -0.08 1.08
CA LYS A 3 8.51 -0.62 2.47
C LYS A 3 8.68 0.46 3.56
N GLN A 4 9.48 1.50 3.30
CA GLN A 4 9.66 2.66 4.20
C GLN A 4 8.36 3.46 4.46
N SER A 5 7.45 3.55 3.48
CA SER A 5 6.19 4.28 3.66
C SER A 5 5.22 3.55 4.61
N ILE A 6 5.36 2.24 4.75
CA ILE A 6 4.46 1.39 5.54
C ILE A 6 4.90 1.37 7.00
N GLU A 7 6.21 1.20 7.19
CA GLU A 7 6.83 1.31 8.50
C GLU A 7 6.63 2.72 9.09
N SER A 8 6.64 3.77 8.25
CA SER A 8 6.33 5.12 8.72
C SER A 8 4.85 5.33 9.08
N ILE A 9 3.89 4.73 8.38
CA ILE A 9 2.47 4.77 8.76
C ILE A 9 2.25 4.01 10.08
N ARG A 10 2.89 2.86 10.25
CA ARG A 10 2.80 2.06 11.48
C ARG A 10 3.44 2.77 12.68
N LYS A 11 4.63 3.37 12.51
CA LYS A 11 5.26 4.25 13.53
C LYS A 11 4.38 5.45 13.87
N LYS A 12 3.64 6.01 12.91
CA LYS A 12 2.62 7.05 13.19
C LYS A 12 1.46 6.51 14.02
N GLY A 13 1.00 5.28 13.76
CA GLY A 13 -0.01 4.60 14.57
C GLY A 13 0.42 4.38 16.03
N GLU A 14 1.66 3.94 16.24
CA GLU A 14 2.28 3.82 17.57
C GLU A 14 2.34 5.17 18.29
N THR A 15 2.72 6.24 17.58
CA THR A 15 2.71 7.60 18.13
C THR A 15 1.31 8.03 18.56
N LEU A 16 0.32 7.83 17.69
CA LEU A 16 -1.06 8.23 17.91
C LEU A 16 -1.67 7.49 19.11
N THR A 17 -1.24 6.25 19.36
CA THR A 17 -1.62 5.45 20.53
C THR A 17 -1.26 6.17 21.83
N TYR A 18 -0.04 6.72 21.94
CA TYR A 18 0.36 7.45 23.15
C TYR A 18 -0.39 8.77 23.32
N TYR A 19 -0.69 9.49 22.23
CA TYR A 19 -1.52 10.70 22.30
C TYR A 19 -2.96 10.38 22.73
N ALA A 20 -3.56 9.32 22.20
CA ALA A 20 -4.87 8.86 22.62
C ALA A 20 -4.89 8.50 24.11
N ARG A 21 -3.86 7.78 24.59
CA ARG A 21 -3.71 7.45 26.02
C ARG A 21 -3.61 8.71 26.90
N MET A 22 -2.82 9.70 26.49
CA MET A 22 -2.74 10.97 27.21
C MET A 22 -4.09 11.70 27.25
N GLY A 23 -4.85 11.68 26.15
CA GLY A 23 -6.21 12.23 26.12
C GLY A 23 -7.14 11.55 27.13
N ILE A 24 -7.13 10.22 27.20
CA ILE A 24 -7.93 9.44 28.16
C ILE A 24 -7.51 9.75 29.59
N MET A 25 -6.22 9.86 29.86
CA MET A 25 -5.72 10.21 31.19
C MET A 25 -6.23 11.58 31.62
N ILE A 26 -6.20 12.58 30.74
CA ILE A 26 -6.76 13.91 31.02
C ILE A 26 -8.26 13.80 31.33
N MET A 27 -9.02 13.03 30.54
CA MET A 27 -10.44 12.80 30.81
C MET A 27 -10.69 12.12 32.16
N MET A 28 -9.88 11.12 32.52
CA MET A 28 -9.99 10.45 33.82
C MET A 28 -9.65 11.37 34.99
N LEU A 29 -8.61 12.20 34.87
CA LEU A 29 -8.25 13.19 35.89
C LEU A 29 -9.33 14.24 36.07
N LEU A 30 -9.91 14.74 34.97
CA LEU A 30 -11.04 15.67 35.01
C LEU A 30 -12.29 15.03 35.63
N SER A 31 -12.57 13.77 35.30
CA SER A 31 -13.68 13.01 35.89
C SER A 31 -13.49 12.82 37.40
N LEU A 32 -12.26 12.48 37.83
CA LEU A 32 -11.91 12.35 39.24
C LEU A 32 -12.00 13.70 39.97
N ALA A 33 -11.50 14.77 39.38
CA ALA A 33 -11.56 16.12 39.95
C ALA A 33 -13.02 16.60 40.09
N SER A 34 -13.86 16.34 39.09
CA SER A 34 -15.28 16.70 39.10
C SER A 34 -16.07 15.95 40.17
N SER A 35 -15.71 14.69 40.44
CA SER A 35 -16.41 13.82 41.41
C SER A 35 -15.74 13.76 42.79
N PHE A 36 -14.61 14.45 42.99
CA PHE A 36 -13.75 14.27 44.17
C PHE A 36 -14.45 14.51 45.51
N LYS A 37 -15.37 15.48 45.58
CA LYS A 37 -16.12 15.81 46.80
C LYS A 37 -17.32 14.87 47.04
N ALA A 38 -17.82 14.22 45.98
CA ALA A 38 -18.98 13.34 46.05
C ALA A 38 -18.59 11.89 46.38
N LEU A 39 -17.33 11.51 46.16
CA LEU A 39 -16.85 10.14 46.37
C LEU A 39 -16.52 9.86 47.84
N GLN A 40 -16.98 8.71 48.33
CA GLN A 40 -16.57 8.15 49.61
C GLN A 40 -15.04 7.98 49.69
N THR A 41 -14.46 8.17 50.88
CA THR A 41 -13.01 8.23 51.09
C THR A 41 -12.26 7.03 50.53
N GLN A 42 -12.79 5.81 50.68
CA GLN A 42 -12.16 4.58 50.19
C GLN A 42 -12.11 4.54 48.64
N VAL A 43 -13.23 4.79 47.96
CA VAL A 43 -13.29 4.83 46.49
C VAL A 43 -12.44 5.96 45.93
N ARG A 44 -12.38 7.09 46.61
CA ARG A 44 -11.49 8.20 46.23
C ARG A 44 -10.02 7.77 46.22
N VAL A 45 -9.58 7.02 47.23
CA VAL A 45 -8.22 6.50 47.31
C VAL A 45 -7.96 5.49 46.17
N ILE A 46 -8.90 4.57 45.92
CA ILE A 46 -8.79 3.56 44.85
C ILE A 46 -8.66 4.23 43.49
N HIS A 47 -9.57 5.14 43.14
CA HIS A 47 -9.52 5.87 41.87
C HIS A 47 -8.29 6.77 41.74
N THR A 48 -7.87 7.43 42.81
CA THR A 48 -6.64 8.26 42.78
C THR A 48 -5.40 7.38 42.58
N CYS A 49 -5.35 6.21 43.20
CA CYS A 49 -4.28 5.24 43.02
C CYS A 49 -4.25 4.72 41.57
N GLY A 50 -5.39 4.26 41.04
CA GLY A 50 -5.50 3.81 39.65
C GLY A 50 -5.11 4.89 38.63
N ALA A 51 -5.58 6.13 38.83
CA ALA A 51 -5.21 7.27 37.99
C ALA A 51 -3.72 7.60 38.08
N LEU A 52 -3.11 7.56 39.26
CA LEU A 52 -1.67 7.77 39.45
C LEU A 52 -0.84 6.67 38.79
N THR A 53 -1.23 5.40 38.95
CA THR A 53 -0.57 4.28 38.29
C THR A 53 -0.61 4.46 36.78
N MET A 54 -1.79 4.76 36.23
CA MET A 54 -1.99 5.04 34.81
C MET A 54 -1.15 6.22 34.32
N LEU A 55 -1.05 7.29 35.13
CA LEU A 55 -0.23 8.46 34.83
C LEU A 55 1.26 8.12 34.78
N ILE A 56 1.77 7.42 35.78
CA ILE A 56 3.20 7.08 35.89
C ILE A 56 3.65 6.26 34.68
N TYR A 57 2.98 5.14 34.39
CA TYR A 57 3.44 4.30 33.29
C TYR A 57 3.16 4.93 31.91
N SER A 58 2.16 5.80 31.78
CA SER A 58 1.91 6.53 30.52
C SER A 58 3.00 7.56 30.24
N ILE A 59 3.44 8.31 31.25
CA ILE A 59 4.56 9.24 31.12
C ILE A 59 5.84 8.47 30.84
N LEU A 60 6.11 7.39 31.58
CA LEU A 60 7.26 6.52 31.33
C LEU A 60 7.23 5.97 29.90
N GLY A 61 6.08 5.48 29.43
CA GLY A 61 5.90 4.98 28.08
C GLY A 61 6.14 6.05 27.01
N PHE A 62 5.68 7.28 27.23
CA PHE A 62 5.92 8.41 26.32
C PHE A 62 7.40 8.83 26.27
N ILE A 63 8.06 8.88 27.44
CA ILE A 63 9.50 9.19 27.53
C ILE A 63 10.33 8.09 26.84
N LEU A 64 10.03 6.82 27.12
CA LEU A 64 10.69 5.68 26.49
C LEU A 64 10.51 5.74 24.97
N TYR A 65 9.31 6.08 24.50
CA TYR A 65 9.01 6.15 23.07
C TYR A 65 9.80 7.26 22.38
N LYS A 66 9.93 8.42 23.02
CA LYS A 66 10.66 9.56 22.45
C LYS A 66 12.18 9.34 22.45
N LYS A 67 12.70 8.57 23.42
CA LYS A 67 14.15 8.42 23.64
C LYS A 67 14.74 7.15 23.02
N TYR A 68 13.94 6.10 22.83
CA TYR A 68 14.42 4.80 22.36
C TYR A 68 13.49 4.25 21.27
N GLU A 69 14.05 3.48 20.33
CA GLU A 69 13.24 2.65 19.43
C GLU A 69 12.66 1.47 20.23
N ILE A 70 11.44 1.66 20.72
CA ILE A 70 10.72 0.66 21.49
C ILE A 70 10.35 -0.53 20.59
N LYS A 71 10.52 -1.76 21.09
CA LYS A 71 10.03 -2.97 20.43
C LYS A 71 8.51 -3.05 20.46
N ASN A 72 7.89 -3.51 19.37
CA ASN A 72 6.44 -3.61 19.19
C ASN A 72 5.65 -4.29 20.33
N TRP A 73 6.25 -5.24 21.05
CA TRP A 73 5.59 -5.94 22.16
C TRP A 73 5.38 -5.06 23.40
N VAL A 74 6.22 -4.03 23.57
CA VAL A 74 6.12 -3.10 24.70
C VAL A 74 4.90 -2.20 24.53
N HIS A 75 4.59 -1.77 23.30
CA HIS A 75 3.36 -1.05 22.99
C HIS A 75 2.13 -1.88 23.36
N ASP A 76 2.11 -3.14 22.93
CA ASP A 76 1.06 -4.10 23.26
C ASP A 76 0.89 -4.23 24.79
N LEU A 77 2.01 -4.40 25.52
CA LEU A 77 2.00 -4.51 26.99
C LEU A 77 1.33 -3.30 27.65
N PHE A 78 1.66 -2.08 27.24
CA PHE A 78 1.06 -0.89 27.85
C PHE A 78 -0.46 -0.83 27.63
N ILE A 79 -0.97 -1.26 26.46
CA ILE A 79 -2.42 -1.29 26.21
C ILE A 79 -3.10 -2.33 27.10
N ILE A 80 -2.48 -3.50 27.28
CA ILE A 80 -2.99 -4.51 28.20
C ILE A 80 -2.99 -3.99 29.64
N LEU A 81 -1.93 -3.28 30.06
CA LEU A 81 -1.87 -2.65 31.38
C LEU A 81 -2.98 -1.61 31.58
N ASP A 82 -3.37 -0.86 30.56
CA ASP A 82 -4.52 0.07 30.63
C ASP A 82 -5.81 -0.67 30.97
N SER A 83 -6.10 -1.74 30.22
CA SER A 83 -7.30 -2.56 30.44
C SER A 83 -7.30 -3.24 31.82
N LEU A 84 -6.15 -3.76 32.25
CA LEU A 84 -5.99 -4.40 33.56
C LEU A 84 -6.11 -3.40 34.71
N THR A 85 -5.52 -2.21 34.58
CA THR A 85 -5.60 -1.16 35.62
C THR A 85 -7.04 -0.73 35.81
N LEU A 86 -7.80 -0.54 34.73
CA LEU A 86 -9.21 -0.20 34.80
C LEU A 86 -10.04 -1.34 35.41
N SER A 87 -9.77 -2.58 35.00
CA SER A 87 -10.44 -3.78 35.57
C SER A 87 -10.18 -3.91 37.06
N MET A 88 -8.92 -3.72 37.49
CA MET A 88 -8.52 -3.79 38.89
C MET A 88 -9.15 -2.67 39.72
N THR A 89 -9.29 -1.46 39.16
CA THR A 89 -9.93 -0.33 39.85
C THR A 89 -11.40 -0.67 40.16
N ILE A 90 -12.16 -1.13 39.17
CA ILE A 90 -13.57 -1.52 39.35
C ILE A 90 -13.69 -2.74 40.28
N PHE A 91 -12.76 -3.68 40.19
CA PHE A 91 -12.71 -4.84 41.09
C PHE A 91 -12.49 -4.43 42.55
N LEU A 92 -11.61 -3.46 42.82
CA LEU A 92 -11.39 -2.95 44.16
C LEU A 92 -12.57 -2.12 44.67
N ASP A 93 -13.19 -1.31 43.80
CA ASP A 93 -14.40 -0.56 44.16
C ASP A 93 -15.54 -1.51 44.56
N SER A 94 -15.63 -2.67 43.91
CA SER A 94 -16.65 -3.66 44.21
C SER A 94 -16.46 -4.39 45.53
N MET A 95 -15.27 -4.30 46.16
CA MET A 95 -15.01 -4.84 47.51
C MET A 95 -15.45 -3.89 48.64
N VAL A 96 -15.77 -2.62 48.35
CA VAL A 96 -16.05 -1.62 49.39
C VAL A 96 -17.47 -1.78 49.94
N SER A 97 -18.49 -1.59 49.11
CA SER A 97 -19.89 -1.89 49.44
C SER A 97 -20.77 -1.82 48.19
N ALA A 98 -21.90 -2.54 48.22
CA ALA A 98 -22.91 -2.55 47.15
C ALA A 98 -23.45 -1.14 46.82
N GLU A 99 -23.66 -0.30 47.83
CA GLU A 99 -24.24 1.04 47.67
C GLU A 99 -23.34 1.98 46.87
N ILE A 100 -22.02 1.80 46.95
CA ILE A 100 -21.05 2.66 46.26
C ILE A 100 -20.76 2.13 44.86
N ILE A 101 -20.67 0.82 44.67
CA ILE A 101 -20.35 0.24 43.35
C ILE A 101 -21.53 0.38 42.36
N ALA A 102 -22.78 0.34 42.83
CA ALA A 102 -23.96 0.51 41.98
C ALA A 102 -23.96 1.82 41.15
N PRO A 103 -23.77 3.03 41.73
CA PRO A 103 -23.67 4.26 40.96
C PRO A 103 -22.39 4.33 40.11
N VAL A 104 -21.28 3.71 40.54
CA VAL A 104 -20.03 3.64 39.76
C VAL A 104 -20.23 2.82 38.49
N LEU A 105 -20.89 1.66 38.56
CA LEU A 105 -21.21 0.83 37.39
C LEU A 105 -22.24 1.49 36.46
N LYS A 106 -23.17 2.28 37.00
CA LYS A 106 -24.12 3.08 36.21
C LYS A 106 -23.47 4.28 35.50
N ASN A 107 -22.27 4.69 35.92
CA ASN A 107 -21.56 5.81 35.31
C ASN A 107 -21.08 5.45 33.89
N ALA A 108 -21.72 6.05 32.90
CA ALA A 108 -21.41 5.82 31.48
C ALA A 108 -19.97 6.20 31.12
N ILE A 109 -19.35 7.16 31.82
CA ILE A 109 -17.99 7.63 31.53
C ILE A 109 -16.98 6.52 31.80
N LEU A 110 -17.08 5.85 32.97
CA LEU A 110 -16.12 4.83 33.38
C LEU A 110 -16.09 3.65 32.41
N TYR A 111 -17.27 3.20 31.99
CA TYR A 111 -17.40 2.13 31.01
C TYR A 111 -16.95 2.56 29.61
N SER A 112 -17.16 3.83 29.22
CA SER A 112 -16.70 4.35 27.92
C SER A 112 -15.17 4.31 27.78
N VAL A 113 -14.40 4.35 28.88
CA VAL A 113 -12.95 4.23 28.83
C VAL A 113 -12.51 2.89 28.23
N TYR A 114 -13.20 1.79 28.50
CA TYR A 114 -12.91 0.50 27.86
C TYR A 114 -13.05 0.57 26.35
N TYR A 115 -14.07 1.25 25.83
CA TYR A 115 -14.22 1.42 24.39
C TYR A 115 -13.08 2.22 23.77
N PHE A 116 -12.61 3.26 24.46
CA PHE A 116 -11.44 3.99 23.99
C PHE A 116 -10.19 3.12 23.98
N ILE A 117 -9.97 2.30 25.03
CA ILE A 117 -8.87 1.33 25.09
C ILE A 117 -8.90 0.37 23.91
N ILE A 118 -10.07 -0.22 23.63
CA ILE A 118 -10.26 -1.12 22.49
C ILE A 118 -10.03 -0.36 21.17
N ALA A 119 -10.55 0.86 21.03
CA ALA A 119 -10.43 1.66 19.81
C ALA A 119 -8.98 2.01 19.49
N TYR A 120 -8.22 2.56 20.44
CA TYR A 120 -6.83 2.94 20.15
C TYR A 120 -5.91 1.72 20.05
N SER A 121 -6.28 0.55 20.58
CA SER A 121 -5.55 -0.70 20.31
C SER A 121 -5.51 -1.04 18.81
N GLY A 122 -6.52 -0.61 18.05
CA GLY A 122 -6.56 -0.74 16.59
C GLY A 122 -5.51 0.09 15.87
N LEU A 123 -5.04 1.18 16.46
CA LEU A 123 -4.02 2.05 15.85
C LEU A 123 -2.65 1.38 15.72
N LEU A 124 -2.42 0.27 16.43
CA LEU A 124 -1.21 -0.55 16.28
C LEU A 124 -1.20 -1.37 14.98
N GLY A 125 -2.30 -1.39 14.22
CA GLY A 125 -2.39 -2.12 12.95
C GLY A 125 -2.24 -3.63 13.12
N LYS A 126 -2.70 -4.17 14.26
CA LYS A 126 -2.67 -5.61 14.57
C LYS A 126 -4.10 -6.10 14.83
N PRO A 127 -4.82 -6.62 13.81
CA PRO A 127 -6.23 -6.99 13.96
C PRO A 127 -6.48 -7.94 15.14
N LYS A 128 -5.67 -9.01 15.25
CA LYS A 128 -5.82 -10.01 16.33
C LYS A 128 -5.64 -9.40 17.72
N PHE A 129 -4.78 -8.40 17.84
CA PHE A 129 -4.49 -7.75 19.12
C PHE A 129 -5.70 -6.94 19.64
N VAL A 130 -6.46 -6.32 18.74
CA VAL A 130 -7.72 -5.62 19.10
C VAL A 130 -8.73 -6.58 19.72
N LEU A 131 -8.88 -7.76 19.11
CA LEU A 131 -9.80 -8.78 19.60
C LEU A 131 -9.36 -9.30 20.98
N ILE A 132 -8.06 -9.55 21.17
CA ILE A 132 -7.50 -9.95 22.47
C ILE A 132 -7.74 -8.87 23.53
N THR A 133 -7.52 -7.60 23.19
CA THR A 133 -7.74 -6.47 24.11
C THR A 133 -9.21 -6.33 24.50
N GLY A 134 -10.13 -6.55 23.55
CA GLY A 134 -11.56 -6.60 23.81
C GLY A 134 -11.98 -7.75 24.71
N LEU A 135 -11.41 -8.94 24.51
CA LEU A 135 -11.64 -10.10 25.38
C LEU A 135 -11.14 -9.84 26.81
N ILE A 136 -9.91 -9.32 26.97
CA ILE A 136 -9.35 -9.00 28.29
C ILE A 136 -10.22 -7.97 29.01
N SER A 137 -10.67 -6.93 28.30
CA SER A 137 -11.56 -5.90 28.85
C SER A 137 -12.91 -6.46 29.29
N SER A 138 -13.51 -7.31 28.45
CA SER A 138 -14.81 -7.93 28.72
C SER A 138 -14.74 -8.91 29.90
N ILE A 139 -13.67 -9.72 29.96
CA ILE A 139 -13.43 -10.68 31.06
C ILE A 139 -13.12 -9.92 32.36
N GLY A 140 -12.25 -8.91 32.31
CA GLY A 140 -11.93 -8.08 33.48
C GLY A 140 -13.16 -7.41 34.07
N TYR A 141 -14.03 -6.88 33.21
CA TYR A 141 -15.32 -6.33 33.63
C TYR A 141 -16.25 -7.39 34.25
N ALA A 142 -16.39 -8.55 33.62
CA ALA A 142 -17.24 -9.63 34.12
C ALA A 142 -16.76 -10.18 35.48
N ILE A 143 -15.44 -10.27 35.69
CA ILE A 143 -14.85 -10.65 36.98
C ILE A 143 -15.18 -9.59 38.03
N ALA A 144 -15.01 -8.31 37.72
CA ALA A 144 -15.33 -7.22 38.65
C ALA A 144 -16.82 -7.18 39.03
N LEU A 145 -17.71 -7.45 38.06
CA LEU A 145 -19.15 -7.57 38.29
C LEU A 145 -19.47 -8.76 39.20
N THR A 146 -18.89 -9.93 38.93
CA THR A 146 -19.06 -11.13 39.75
C THR A 146 -18.61 -10.87 41.19
N ASN A 147 -17.48 -10.18 41.36
CA ASN A 147 -17.00 -9.76 42.67
C ASN A 147 -17.96 -8.82 43.40
N ALA A 148 -18.60 -7.90 42.66
CA ALA A 148 -19.59 -6.98 43.23
C ALA A 148 -20.81 -7.72 43.79
N VAL A 149 -21.27 -8.76 43.10
CA VAL A 149 -22.37 -9.62 43.56
C VAL A 149 -22.02 -10.31 44.87
N PHE A 150 -20.80 -10.82 45.00
CA PHE A 150 -20.32 -11.43 46.24
C PHE A 150 -20.27 -10.45 47.42
N HIS A 151 -20.09 -9.16 47.15
CA HIS A 151 -20.07 -8.09 48.17
C HIS A 151 -21.43 -7.39 48.34
N GLY A 152 -22.52 -8.04 47.92
CA GLY A 152 -23.89 -7.65 48.25
C GLY A 152 -24.60 -6.83 47.18
N LEU A 153 -24.04 -6.68 45.98
CA LEU A 153 -24.75 -6.06 44.85
C LEU A 153 -25.91 -6.95 44.42
N GLN A 154 -27.11 -6.37 44.36
CA GLN A 154 -28.33 -7.09 43.98
C GLN A 154 -28.79 -6.67 42.58
N PHE A 155 -29.29 -7.65 41.84
CA PHE A 155 -29.88 -7.39 40.53
C PHE A 155 -31.38 -7.21 40.65
N SER A 156 -31.90 -6.12 40.07
CA SER A 156 -33.34 -5.91 39.93
C SER A 156 -33.64 -5.24 38.60
N GLU A 157 -34.59 -5.80 37.85
CA GLU A 157 -35.05 -5.23 36.57
C GLU A 157 -36.15 -4.18 36.77
N ASP A 158 -36.73 -4.10 37.97
CA ASP A 158 -37.70 -3.06 38.32
C ASP A 158 -37.02 -1.69 38.33
N ASN A 159 -37.55 -0.75 37.55
CA ASN A 159 -37.03 0.61 37.45
C ASN A 159 -37.02 1.35 38.79
N VAL A 160 -38.00 1.08 39.66
CA VAL A 160 -38.13 1.77 40.95
C VAL A 160 -37.07 1.26 41.92
N ILE A 161 -36.86 -0.05 41.97
CA ILE A 161 -35.86 -0.68 42.84
C ILE A 161 -34.43 -0.38 42.33
N ASN A 162 -34.22 -0.36 41.02
CA ASN A 162 -32.92 -0.01 40.43
C ASN A 162 -32.50 1.45 40.70
N MET A 163 -33.39 2.36 41.10
CA MET A 163 -32.96 3.70 41.54
C MET A 163 -32.35 3.69 42.95
N GLN A 164 -32.55 2.62 43.72
CA GLN A 164 -32.00 2.50 45.06
C GLN A 164 -30.49 2.15 45.02
N PRO A 165 -29.70 2.64 46.00
CA PRO A 165 -28.32 2.20 46.19
C PRO A 165 -28.23 0.67 46.35
N GLY A 166 -27.20 0.05 45.79
CA GLY A 166 -27.01 -1.41 45.88
C GLY A 166 -27.72 -2.25 44.82
N TYR A 167 -28.61 -1.64 44.02
CA TYR A 167 -29.30 -2.33 42.93
C TYR A 167 -28.83 -1.90 41.55
N ILE A 168 -28.71 -2.87 40.64
CA ILE A 168 -28.41 -2.65 39.23
C ILE A 168 -29.26 -3.57 38.34
N LYS A 169 -29.46 -3.17 37.08
CA LYS A 169 -30.11 -4.04 36.08
C LYS A 169 -29.11 -5.04 35.52
N LEU A 170 -29.39 -6.33 35.66
CA LEU A 170 -28.55 -7.38 35.10
C LEU A 170 -28.49 -7.28 33.57
N SER A 171 -29.63 -6.97 32.94
CA SER A 171 -29.75 -6.78 31.50
C SER A 171 -28.79 -5.71 30.96
N ALA A 172 -28.64 -4.60 31.68
CA ALA A 172 -27.74 -3.51 31.29
C ALA A 172 -26.27 -3.92 31.38
N GLU A 173 -25.89 -4.66 32.43
CA GLU A 173 -24.50 -5.11 32.62
C GLU A 173 -24.08 -6.21 31.64
N ILE A 174 -24.98 -7.15 31.33
CA ILE A 174 -24.74 -8.16 30.29
C ILE A 174 -24.59 -7.46 28.92
N THR A 175 -25.45 -6.48 28.65
CA THR A 175 -25.39 -5.70 27.39
C THR A 175 -24.03 -5.03 27.23
N LYS A 176 -23.48 -4.43 28.29
CA LYS A 176 -22.13 -3.86 28.28
C LYS A 176 -21.08 -4.88 27.86
N VAL A 177 -21.04 -6.05 28.48
CA VAL A 177 -20.08 -7.12 28.12
C VAL A 177 -20.21 -7.53 26.65
N VAL A 178 -21.44 -7.71 26.17
CA VAL A 178 -21.72 -8.06 24.76
C VAL A 178 -21.27 -6.94 23.81
N PHE A 179 -21.53 -5.69 24.15
CA PHE A 179 -21.12 -4.56 23.32
C PHE A 179 -19.60 -4.38 23.29
N MET A 180 -18.87 -4.58 24.40
CA MET A 180 -17.41 -4.57 24.38
C MET A 180 -16.85 -5.61 23.39
N MET A 181 -17.36 -6.84 23.44
CA MET A 181 -16.99 -7.88 22.49
C MET A 181 -17.39 -7.50 21.06
N GLY A 182 -18.60 -6.97 20.85
CA GLY A 182 -19.08 -6.52 19.55
C GLY A 182 -18.20 -5.43 18.93
N VAL A 183 -17.85 -4.39 19.69
CA VAL A 183 -16.96 -3.31 19.25
C VAL A 183 -15.58 -3.87 18.88
N SER A 184 -15.03 -4.76 19.71
CA SER A 184 -13.73 -5.38 19.41
C SER A 184 -13.76 -6.22 18.13
N PHE A 185 -14.86 -6.92 17.87
CA PHE A 185 -15.04 -7.71 16.65
C PHE A 185 -15.21 -6.84 15.41
N ILE A 186 -15.98 -5.75 15.50
CA ILE A 186 -16.15 -4.79 14.41
C ILE A 186 -14.79 -4.17 14.05
N LEU A 187 -14.04 -3.71 15.04
CA LEU A 187 -12.71 -3.13 14.81
C LEU A 187 -11.72 -4.16 14.27
N TYR A 188 -11.77 -5.41 14.73
CA TYR A 188 -11.01 -6.51 14.14
C TYR A 188 -11.30 -6.66 12.64
N ARG A 189 -12.58 -6.68 12.24
CA ARG A 189 -12.98 -6.79 10.83
C ARG A 189 -12.55 -5.58 10.02
N LEU A 190 -12.69 -4.38 10.58
CA LEU A 190 -12.25 -3.13 9.95
C LEU A 190 -10.72 -3.15 9.70
N MET A 191 -9.94 -3.54 10.71
CA MET A 191 -8.48 -3.63 10.57
C MET A 191 -8.07 -4.70 9.56
N LYS A 192 -8.78 -5.85 9.54
CA LYS A 192 -8.53 -6.90 8.54
C LYS A 192 -8.82 -6.40 7.13
N LEU A 193 -9.90 -5.66 6.93
CA LEU A 193 -10.22 -5.05 5.64
C LEU A 193 -9.12 -4.08 5.20
N PHE A 194 -8.59 -3.25 6.10
CA PHE A 194 -7.47 -2.37 5.78
C PHE A 194 -6.21 -3.15 5.40
N ASP A 195 -5.90 -4.24 6.10
CA ASP A 195 -4.79 -5.12 5.75
C ASP A 195 -4.96 -5.74 4.35
N ASP A 196 -6.18 -6.21 4.02
CA ASP A 196 -6.50 -6.81 2.73
C ASP A 196 -6.39 -5.76 1.59
N LEU A 197 -7.02 -4.58 1.76
CA LEU A 197 -6.91 -3.46 0.82
C LEU A 197 -5.47 -3.02 0.59
N TYR A 198 -4.68 -3.03 1.66
CA TYR A 198 -3.28 -2.65 1.61
C TYR A 198 -2.44 -3.68 0.84
N GLN A 199 -2.67 -4.98 1.04
CA GLN A 199 -2.00 -6.03 0.27
C GLN A 199 -2.33 -5.92 -1.22
N GLU A 200 -3.59 -5.68 -1.54
CA GLU A 200 -4.06 -5.52 -2.91
C GLU A 200 -3.44 -4.27 -3.58
N ALA A 201 -3.45 -3.12 -2.89
CA ALA A 201 -2.78 -1.90 -3.37
C ALA A 201 -1.27 -2.11 -3.59
N THR A 202 -0.62 -2.92 -2.75
CA THR A 202 0.80 -3.26 -2.89
C THR A 202 1.03 -4.13 -4.13
N SER A 203 0.17 -5.11 -4.40
CA SER A 203 0.23 -5.94 -5.62
C SER A 203 0.09 -5.07 -6.87
N TYR A 204 -0.96 -4.25 -6.93
CA TYR A 204 -1.21 -3.33 -8.04
C TYR A 204 -0.03 -2.37 -8.28
N PHE A 205 0.59 -1.86 -7.21
CA PHE A 205 1.77 -1.01 -7.35
C PHE A 205 2.98 -1.75 -7.93
N GLN A 206 3.21 -3.01 -7.52
CA GLN A 206 4.29 -3.84 -8.05
C GLN A 206 4.06 -4.20 -9.52
N GLU A 207 2.84 -4.59 -9.87
CA GLU A 207 2.43 -4.90 -11.25
C GLU A 207 2.59 -3.67 -12.15
N ASN A 208 2.12 -2.49 -11.72
CA ASN A 208 2.32 -1.26 -12.48
C ASN A 208 3.80 -0.92 -12.66
N LYS A 209 4.64 -1.13 -11.64
CA LYS A 209 6.09 -0.90 -11.77
C LYS A 209 6.71 -1.85 -12.80
N GLN A 210 6.33 -3.13 -12.79
CA GLN A 210 6.81 -4.09 -13.79
C GLN A 210 6.31 -3.73 -15.20
N PHE A 211 5.07 -3.29 -15.32
CA PHE A 211 4.49 -2.84 -16.59
C PHE A 211 5.23 -1.62 -17.15
N LEU A 212 5.54 -0.62 -16.31
CA LEU A 212 6.32 0.55 -16.72
C LEU A 212 7.73 0.17 -17.19
N ASN A 213 8.40 -0.75 -16.50
CA ASN A 213 9.71 -1.25 -16.93
C ASN A 213 9.62 -1.92 -18.32
N LYS A 214 8.61 -2.77 -18.53
CA LYS A 214 8.38 -3.39 -19.85
C LYS A 214 8.10 -2.37 -20.94
N LEU A 215 7.37 -1.29 -20.64
CA LEU A 215 7.15 -0.20 -21.59
C LEU A 215 8.45 0.53 -21.93
N GLU A 216 9.32 0.75 -20.95
CA GLU A 216 10.63 1.37 -21.18
C GLU A 216 11.52 0.50 -22.06
N ASP A 217 11.55 -0.81 -21.82
CA ASP A 217 12.30 -1.78 -22.63
C ASP A 217 11.74 -1.83 -24.07
N ASN A 218 10.42 -1.91 -24.22
CA ASN A 218 9.78 -1.86 -25.54
C ASN A 218 10.10 -0.55 -26.27
N ARG A 219 10.13 0.58 -25.56
CA ARG A 219 10.52 1.87 -26.15
C ARG A 219 11.96 1.84 -26.67
N LYS A 220 12.90 1.24 -25.94
CA LYS A 220 14.29 1.08 -26.39
C LYS A 220 14.37 0.21 -27.64
N VAL A 221 13.64 -0.89 -27.68
CA VAL A 221 13.57 -1.77 -28.87
C VAL A 221 13.00 -1.03 -30.08
N ILE A 222 11.92 -0.27 -29.92
CA ILE A 222 11.32 0.53 -30.99
C ILE A 222 12.31 1.58 -31.50
N HIS A 223 13.03 2.27 -30.59
CA HIS A 223 14.01 3.28 -30.97
C HIS A 223 15.17 2.67 -31.78
N SER A 224 15.74 1.55 -31.32
CA SER A 224 16.79 0.84 -32.06
C SER A 224 16.31 0.29 -33.40
N SER A 225 15.06 -0.18 -33.47
CA SER A 225 14.44 -0.64 -34.73
C SER A 225 14.27 0.52 -35.71
N ALA A 226 13.90 1.71 -35.22
CA ALA A 226 13.78 2.92 -36.03
C ALA A 226 15.14 3.39 -36.58
N GLU A 227 16.19 3.36 -35.76
CA GLU A 227 17.56 3.68 -36.19
C GLU A 227 18.06 2.69 -37.26
N THR A 228 17.82 1.40 -37.06
CA THR A 228 18.16 0.36 -38.05
C THR A 228 17.40 0.56 -39.37
N LEU A 229 16.14 0.95 -39.29
CA LEU A 229 15.31 1.26 -40.46
C LEU A 229 15.84 2.50 -41.19
N GLU A 230 16.26 3.55 -40.49
CA GLU A 230 16.83 4.77 -41.06
C GLU A 230 18.13 4.48 -41.84
N ILE A 231 19.02 3.68 -41.25
CA ILE A 231 20.24 3.20 -41.92
C ILE A 231 19.88 2.41 -43.18
N SER A 232 18.95 1.45 -43.06
CA SER A 232 18.53 0.60 -44.19
C SER A 232 17.93 1.43 -45.34
N VAL A 233 17.14 2.47 -45.03
CA VAL A 233 16.58 3.39 -46.04
C VAL A 233 17.70 4.20 -46.71
N THR A 234 18.70 4.63 -45.95
CA THR A 234 19.87 5.36 -46.47
C THR A 234 20.69 4.48 -47.42
N ASP A 235 21.03 3.27 -47.00
CA ASP A 235 21.78 2.31 -47.81
C ASP A 235 21.02 1.95 -49.10
N PHE A 236 19.70 1.79 -49.01
CA PHE A 236 18.87 1.51 -50.18
C PHE A 236 18.83 2.68 -51.17
N SER A 237 18.80 3.91 -50.65
CA SER A 237 18.89 5.12 -51.48
C SER A 237 20.23 5.20 -52.21
N GLU A 238 21.34 4.93 -51.51
CA GLU A 238 22.68 4.89 -52.10
C GLU A 238 22.81 3.79 -53.16
N PHE A 239 22.35 2.57 -52.85
CA PHE A 239 22.32 1.46 -53.79
C PHE A 239 21.53 1.81 -55.06
N THR A 240 20.38 2.46 -54.91
CA THR A 240 19.54 2.90 -56.04
C THR A 240 20.27 3.94 -56.89
N SER A 241 20.93 4.93 -56.26
CA SER A 241 21.73 5.94 -56.96
C SER A 241 22.89 5.32 -57.75
N LEU A 242 23.67 4.44 -57.12
CA LEU A 242 24.77 3.71 -57.77
C LEU A 242 24.27 2.83 -58.93
N THR A 243 23.14 2.16 -58.74
CA THR A 243 22.52 1.34 -59.79
C THR A 243 22.08 2.21 -60.97
N SER A 244 21.45 3.36 -60.70
CA SER A 244 21.04 4.31 -61.73
C SER A 244 22.24 4.83 -62.52
N ALA A 245 23.30 5.27 -61.86
CA ALA A 245 24.53 5.75 -62.51
C ALA A 245 25.19 4.65 -63.36
N LYS A 246 25.18 3.41 -62.89
CA LYS A 246 25.72 2.27 -63.64
C LYS A 246 24.85 1.90 -64.84
N MET A 247 23.53 1.98 -64.72
CA MET A 247 22.60 1.80 -65.85
C MET A 247 22.79 2.88 -66.90
N GLU A 248 22.98 4.13 -66.50
CA GLU A 248 23.27 5.25 -67.41
C GLU A 248 24.60 5.02 -68.16
N SER A 249 25.65 4.63 -67.43
CA SER A 249 26.93 4.26 -68.05
C SER A 249 26.80 3.07 -69.02
N GLN A 250 26.02 2.04 -68.66
CA GLN A 250 25.78 0.90 -69.55
C GLN A 250 24.96 1.29 -70.78
N ALA A 251 23.99 2.19 -70.64
CA ALA A 251 23.23 2.71 -71.77
C ALA A 251 24.15 3.49 -72.73
N ALA A 252 25.05 4.32 -72.21
CA ALA A 252 26.05 5.02 -73.01
C ALA A 252 27.01 4.05 -73.73
N SER A 253 27.49 3.00 -73.04
CA SER A 253 28.30 1.96 -73.69
C SER A 253 27.52 1.18 -74.76
N LEU A 254 26.23 0.93 -74.55
CA LEU A 254 25.37 0.32 -75.58
C LEU A 254 25.20 1.24 -76.78
N GLU A 255 25.06 2.54 -76.56
CA GLU A 255 24.98 3.55 -77.61
C GLU A 255 26.29 3.60 -78.44
N GLU A 256 27.44 3.54 -77.76
CA GLU A 256 28.76 3.42 -78.40
C GLU A 256 28.90 2.12 -79.19
N VAL A 257 28.51 0.97 -78.61
CA VAL A 257 28.50 -0.32 -79.32
C VAL A 257 27.61 -0.25 -80.56
N ASN A 258 26.44 0.39 -80.46
CA ASN A 258 25.53 0.53 -81.60
C ASN A 258 26.15 1.40 -82.71
N ALA A 259 26.83 2.49 -82.35
CA ALA A 259 27.57 3.32 -83.30
C ALA A 259 28.75 2.57 -83.97
N VAL A 260 29.46 1.73 -83.22
CA VAL A 260 30.51 0.85 -83.78
C VAL A 260 29.91 -0.17 -84.74
N ILE A 261 28.77 -0.78 -84.40
CA ILE A 261 28.07 -1.73 -85.29
C ILE A 261 27.67 -1.03 -86.59
N GLU A 262 27.11 0.18 -86.51
CA GLU A 262 26.73 0.96 -87.69
C GLU A 262 27.95 1.31 -88.55
N SER A 263 29.04 1.74 -87.92
CA SER A 263 30.31 2.00 -88.62
C SER A 263 30.88 0.75 -89.29
N LEU A 264 30.86 -0.38 -88.58
CA LEU A 264 31.34 -1.67 -89.08
C LEU A 264 30.48 -2.15 -90.25
N SER A 265 29.16 -2.00 -90.17
CA SER A 265 28.22 -2.31 -91.25
C SER A 265 28.54 -1.48 -92.49
N ASN A 266 28.69 -0.16 -92.33
CA ASN A 266 29.06 0.74 -93.43
C ASN A 266 30.44 0.41 -94.04
N ALA A 267 31.42 0.04 -93.21
CA ALA A 267 32.74 -0.38 -93.68
C ALA A 267 32.68 -1.72 -94.42
N SER A 268 31.86 -2.66 -93.94
CA SER A 268 31.62 -3.94 -94.61
C SER A 268 30.97 -3.75 -95.98
N GLU A 269 29.97 -2.88 -96.08
CA GLU A 269 29.33 -2.53 -97.36
C GLU A 269 30.34 -1.95 -98.36
N LYS A 270 31.16 -0.99 -97.92
CA LYS A 270 32.24 -0.42 -98.74
C LYS A 270 33.28 -1.46 -99.17
N ASN A 271 33.62 -2.41 -98.30
CA ASN A 271 34.54 -3.49 -98.64
C ASN A 271 33.96 -4.44 -99.68
N VAL A 272 32.68 -4.80 -99.56
CA VAL A 272 31.98 -5.60 -100.58
C VAL A 272 32.01 -4.88 -101.93
N ASP A 273 31.72 -3.58 -101.94
CA ASP A 273 31.79 -2.75 -103.14
C ASP A 273 33.22 -2.68 -103.72
N SER A 274 34.24 -2.53 -102.86
CA SER A 274 35.64 -2.51 -103.29
C SER A 274 36.09 -3.85 -103.87
N ILE A 275 35.69 -4.98 -103.25
CA ILE A 275 35.95 -6.32 -103.77
C ILE A 275 35.27 -6.51 -105.13
N ARG A 276 34.03 -6.03 -105.28
CA ARG A 276 33.34 -6.05 -106.57
C ARG A 276 34.12 -5.28 -107.64
N ILE A 277 34.54 -4.06 -107.35
CA ILE A 277 35.32 -3.22 -108.28
C ILE A 277 36.68 -3.88 -108.59
N GLN A 278 37.39 -4.43 -107.60
CA GLN A 278 38.64 -5.15 -107.83
C GLN A 278 38.43 -6.38 -108.70
N ASN A 279 37.34 -7.11 -108.50
CA ASN A 279 36.99 -8.27 -109.30
C ASN A 279 36.65 -7.87 -110.73
N GLU A 280 35.88 -6.78 -110.93
CA GLU A 280 35.61 -6.21 -112.25
C GLU A 280 36.90 -5.77 -112.95
N ASN A 281 37.81 -5.08 -112.25
CA ASN A 281 39.11 -4.70 -112.77
C ASN A 281 40.00 -5.90 -113.11
N LEU A 282 39.96 -6.98 -112.32
CA LEU A 282 40.67 -8.24 -112.61
C LEU A 282 40.11 -8.92 -113.87
N ILE A 283 38.79 -8.91 -114.04
CA ILE A 283 38.14 -9.40 -115.26
C ILE A 283 38.60 -8.55 -116.46
N GLU A 284 38.63 -7.23 -116.32
CA GLU A 284 39.08 -6.30 -117.36
C GLU A 284 40.57 -6.46 -117.70
N LEU A 285 41.44 -6.64 -116.70
CA LEU A 285 42.86 -6.93 -116.87
C LEU A 285 43.10 -8.28 -117.55
N ASN A 286 42.33 -9.30 -117.17
CA ASN A 286 42.38 -10.61 -117.81
C ASN A 286 41.95 -10.52 -119.29
N GLN A 287 40.90 -9.75 -119.59
CA GLN A 287 40.50 -9.45 -120.96
C GLN A 287 41.58 -8.69 -121.75
N LYS A 288 42.23 -7.69 -121.14
CA LYS A 288 43.34 -6.94 -121.78
C LYS A 288 44.61 -7.77 -121.96
N SER A 289 44.84 -8.79 -121.15
CA SER A 289 45.99 -9.71 -121.28
C SER A 289 45.81 -10.76 -122.39
N GLN A 290 44.61 -10.89 -122.98
CA GLN A 290 44.30 -11.82 -124.08
C GLN A 290 44.32 -11.17 -125.47
N VAL A 291 44.87 -9.94 -125.58
CA VAL A 291 45.12 -9.19 -126.83
C VAL A 291 46.62 -8.97 -126.98
#